data_AF-A0A396QJ88-F1
#
_entry.id   AF-A0A396QJ88-F1
#
_cell.length_a   1.000
_cell.length_b   1.000
_cell.length_c   1.000
_cell.angle_alpha   90.00
_cell.angle_beta   90.00
_cell.angle_gamma   90.00
#
_symmetry.space_group_name_H-M   'P 1'
#
loop_
_entity.id
_entity.type
_entity.pdbx_description
1 polymer ?
#
loop_
_entity_poly.entity_id
_entity_poly.type
_entity_poly.pdbx_seq_one_letter_code
_entity_poly.pdbx_strand_id
1 'polypeptide(L)'
;MAEHFLGGKGSNQAVTAAKLGADIKLICKIGHDRYAEEAAAMYRSLGLYGDVIIQDETENTSVGAAISIYLGANKNLTVEEVTGKLRSDPEKPFLVGFQLENDPEMVADCIKACREMGIDTLLDPAPAAPLHGWVYPYLTYIKPNEHEAAALSGIPIAGIEDAFSAGR
;
A
#
# COMPACT_ATOMS: atom_id res chain seq x y z
N MET A 1 5.76 -30.44 -2.54
CA MET A 1 5.38 -29.20 -3.25
C MET A 1 5.70 -28.05 -2.34
N ALA A 2 6.25 -26.94 -2.83
CA ALA A 2 6.44 -25.76 -1.99
C ALA A 2 5.06 -25.23 -1.59
N GLU A 3 4.84 -24.99 -0.30
CA GLU A 3 3.65 -24.28 0.17
C GLU A 3 3.76 -22.81 -0.24
N HIS A 4 2.68 -22.24 -0.77
CA HIS A 4 2.57 -20.82 -1.04
C HIS A 4 1.39 -20.24 -0.24
N PHE A 5 1.54 -18.99 0.19
CA PHE A 5 0.54 -18.26 0.96
C PHE A 5 0.23 -16.94 0.25
N LEU A 6 -1.02 -16.49 0.35
CA LEU A 6 -1.39 -15.15 -0.10
C LEU A 6 -0.75 -14.11 0.82
N GLY A 7 -0.29 -13.00 0.22
CA GLY A 7 0.46 -11.97 0.93
C GLY A 7 0.48 -10.63 0.20
N GLY A 8 1.52 -9.84 0.45
CA GLY A 8 1.65 -8.45 0.02
C GLY A 8 1.17 -7.49 1.12
N LYS A 9 1.93 -6.43 1.39
CA LYS A 9 1.67 -5.50 2.52
C LYS A 9 0.30 -4.84 2.41
N GLY A 10 -0.06 -4.33 1.23
CA GLY A 10 -1.37 -3.71 1.01
C GLY A 10 -2.53 -4.69 1.23
N SER A 11 -2.39 -5.92 0.72
CA SER A 11 -3.35 -7.01 0.93
C SER A 11 -3.48 -7.36 2.41
N ASN A 12 -2.35 -7.58 3.10
CA ASN A 12 -2.32 -7.94 4.51
C ASN A 12 -2.95 -6.87 5.41
N GLN A 13 -2.67 -5.58 5.14
CA GLN A 13 -3.29 -4.47 5.86
C GLN A 13 -4.81 -4.45 5.65
N ALA A 14 -5.27 -4.56 4.39
CA ALA A 14 -6.69 -4.54 4.08
C ALA A 14 -7.46 -5.74 4.66
N VAL A 15 -6.89 -6.94 4.53
CA VAL A 15 -7.44 -8.17 5.12
C VAL A 15 -7.53 -8.06 6.64
N THR A 16 -6.51 -7.50 7.30
CA THR A 16 -6.52 -7.32 8.75
C THR A 16 -7.60 -6.32 9.17
N ALA A 17 -7.69 -5.17 8.50
CA ALA A 17 -8.71 -4.17 8.79
C ALA A 17 -10.14 -4.73 8.59
N ALA A 18 -10.40 -5.45 7.49
CA ALA A 18 -11.68 -6.10 7.24
C ALA A 18 -12.04 -7.13 8.33
N LYS A 19 -11.07 -7.95 8.75
CA LYS A 19 -11.27 -8.91 9.87
C LYS A 19 -11.56 -8.23 11.21
N LEU A 20 -11.07 -7.01 11.41
CA LEU A 20 -11.38 -6.19 12.59
C LEU A 20 -12.70 -5.43 12.46
N GLY A 21 -13.42 -5.59 11.34
CA GLY A 21 -14.73 -4.96 11.11
C GLY A 21 -14.67 -3.52 10.60
N ALA A 22 -13.52 -3.07 10.10
CA ALA A 22 -13.43 -1.77 9.43
C ALA A 22 -14.16 -1.82 8.08
N ASP A 23 -14.84 -0.72 7.74
CA ASP A 23 -15.32 -0.49 6.39
C ASP A 23 -14.13 -0.08 5.51
N ILE A 24 -13.71 -0.99 4.64
CA ILE A 24 -12.46 -0.84 3.89
C ILE A 24 -12.59 -1.37 2.47
N LYS A 25 -11.98 -0.63 1.54
CA LYS A 25 -11.82 -1.00 0.14
C LYS A 25 -10.33 -1.21 -0.15
N LEU A 26 -10.02 -2.21 -0.97
CA LEU A 26 -8.66 -2.48 -1.42
C LEU A 26 -8.50 -2.07 -2.88
N ILE A 27 -7.74 -1.01 -3.14
CA ILE A 27 -7.27 -0.68 -4.49
C ILE A 27 -5.94 -1.40 -4.71
N CYS A 28 -5.92 -2.38 -5.60
CA CYS A 28 -4.70 -3.09 -5.99
C CYS A 28 -4.75 -3.55 -7.43
N LYS A 29 -3.59 -3.93 -7.98
CA LYS A 29 -3.47 -4.48 -9.33
C LYS A 29 -2.96 -5.92 -9.28
N ILE A 30 -3.68 -6.84 -9.92
CA ILE A 30 -3.35 -8.27 -9.98
C ILE A 30 -3.17 -8.70 -11.45
N GLY A 31 -2.36 -9.73 -11.69
CA GLY A 31 -2.06 -10.21 -13.05
C GLY A 31 -3.05 -11.25 -13.59
N HIS A 32 -2.85 -11.80 -14.79
CA HIS A 32 -3.72 -12.87 -15.35
C HIS A 32 -3.21 -14.29 -15.10
N ASP A 33 -2.90 -14.60 -13.84
CA ASP A 33 -2.40 -15.92 -13.45
C ASP A 33 -3.27 -16.56 -12.36
N ARG A 34 -2.96 -17.81 -12.01
CA ARG A 34 -3.69 -18.52 -10.94
C ARG A 34 -3.62 -17.80 -9.59
N TYR A 35 -2.56 -17.03 -9.34
CA TYR A 35 -2.41 -16.32 -8.07
C TYR A 35 -3.39 -15.15 -7.97
N ALA A 36 -3.73 -14.51 -9.09
CA ALA A 36 -4.82 -13.54 -9.14
C ALA A 36 -6.17 -14.17 -8.84
N GLU A 37 -6.44 -15.38 -9.36
CA GLU A 37 -7.69 -16.09 -9.05
C GLU A 37 -7.79 -16.43 -7.56
N GLU A 38 -6.69 -16.91 -6.96
CA GLU A 38 -6.62 -17.20 -5.52
C GLU A 38 -6.78 -15.94 -4.67
N ALA A 39 -6.10 -14.84 -5.03
CA ALA A 39 -6.23 -13.55 -4.35
C ALA A 39 -7.66 -12.99 -4.47
N ALA A 40 -8.25 -13.04 -5.68
CA ALA A 40 -9.62 -12.63 -5.92
C ALA A 40 -10.63 -13.44 -5.09
N ALA A 41 -10.44 -14.76 -4.98
CA ALA A 41 -11.28 -15.60 -4.15
C ALA A 41 -11.20 -15.21 -2.66
N MET A 42 -9.99 -14.96 -2.15
CA MET A 42 -9.80 -14.47 -0.78
C MET A 42 -10.51 -13.13 -0.58
N TYR A 43 -10.30 -12.16 -1.47
CA TYR A 43 -10.95 -10.84 -1.35
C TYR A 43 -12.47 -10.94 -1.38
N ARG A 44 -13.06 -11.80 -2.23
CA ARG A 44 -14.51 -12.02 -2.26
C ARG A 44 -15.02 -12.57 -0.94
N SER A 45 -14.29 -13.52 -0.33
CA SER A 45 -14.67 -14.11 0.96
C SER A 45 -14.66 -13.12 2.12
N LEU A 46 -13.95 -11.99 1.96
CA LEU A 46 -13.79 -10.94 2.96
C LEU A 46 -14.58 -9.66 2.63
N GLY A 47 -15.35 -9.65 1.54
CA GLY A 47 -16.07 -8.44 1.08
C GLY A 47 -15.15 -7.34 0.52
N LEU A 48 -13.90 -7.65 0.19
CA LEU A 48 -12.89 -6.73 -0.35
C LEU A 48 -12.82 -6.69 -1.87
N TYR A 49 -13.55 -7.58 -2.54
CA TYR A 49 -13.53 -7.70 -3.99
C TYR A 49 -14.61 -6.84 -4.63
N GLY A 50 -14.26 -6.13 -5.70
CA GLY A 50 -15.17 -5.27 -6.44
C GLY A 50 -14.42 -4.40 -7.45
N ASP A 51 -15.03 -3.27 -7.82
CA ASP A 51 -14.54 -2.40 -8.89
C ASP A 51 -13.17 -1.76 -8.61
N VAL A 52 -12.65 -1.89 -7.39
CA VAL A 52 -11.35 -1.37 -6.97
C VAL A 52 -10.17 -2.30 -7.29
N ILE A 53 -10.44 -3.55 -7.65
CA ILE A 53 -9.41 -4.50 -8.08
C ILE A 53 -9.16 -4.32 -9.58
N ILE A 54 -7.92 -3.97 -9.93
CA ILE A 54 -7.49 -3.73 -11.30
C ILE A 54 -6.77 -4.96 -11.82
N GLN A 55 -7.02 -5.28 -13.07
CA GLN A 55 -6.43 -6.42 -13.75
C GLN A 55 -5.33 -5.91 -14.71
N ASP A 56 -4.12 -6.48 -14.61
CA ASP A 56 -3.00 -6.14 -15.50
C ASP A 56 -2.90 -7.12 -16.67
N GLU A 57 -3.12 -6.64 -17.89
CA GLU A 57 -3.13 -7.42 -19.15
C GLU A 57 -1.75 -7.95 -19.59
N THR A 58 -0.67 -7.51 -18.97
CA THR A 58 0.70 -7.74 -19.45
C THR A 58 1.59 -8.49 -18.46
N GLU A 59 1.24 -8.49 -17.18
CA GLU A 59 2.07 -9.01 -16.10
C GLU A 59 1.34 -10.04 -15.25
N ASN A 60 2.15 -10.89 -14.61
CA ASN A 60 1.69 -11.82 -13.59
C ASN A 60 1.54 -11.10 -12.24
N THR A 61 0.77 -11.70 -11.33
CA THR A 61 0.58 -11.20 -9.95
C THR A 61 1.91 -11.13 -9.22
N SER A 62 2.06 -10.13 -8.34
CA SER A 62 3.27 -9.99 -7.50
C SER A 62 3.53 -11.27 -6.68
N VAL A 63 4.77 -11.70 -6.57
CA VAL A 63 5.15 -12.88 -5.77
C VAL A 63 6.35 -12.54 -4.88
N GLY A 64 6.26 -12.92 -3.61
CA GLY A 64 7.36 -12.85 -2.65
C GLY A 64 7.97 -14.23 -2.37
N ALA A 65 9.29 -14.29 -2.18
CA ALA A 65 10.01 -15.46 -1.72
C ALA A 65 11.08 -15.03 -0.70
N ALA A 66 10.91 -15.44 0.56
CA ALA A 66 11.70 -14.94 1.69
C ALA A 66 11.69 -13.40 1.75
N ILE A 67 12.82 -12.74 1.49
CA ILE A 67 12.95 -11.27 1.49
C ILE A 67 12.90 -10.65 0.08
N SER A 68 12.81 -11.47 -0.97
CA SER A 68 12.79 -11.02 -2.35
C SER A 68 11.37 -10.88 -2.86
N ILE A 69 11.07 -9.78 -3.53
CA ILE A 69 9.74 -9.52 -4.10
C ILE A 69 9.89 -9.28 -5.60
N TYR A 70 9.14 -10.04 -6.39
CA TYR A 70 8.84 -9.71 -7.77
C TYR A 70 7.55 -8.89 -7.80
N LEU A 71 7.65 -7.62 -8.18
CA LEU A 71 6.51 -6.70 -8.13
C LEU A 71 5.38 -7.07 -9.11
N GLY A 72 5.69 -7.70 -10.26
CA GLY A 72 4.67 -8.08 -11.24
C GLY A 72 3.69 -6.94 -11.56
N ALA A 73 2.40 -7.24 -11.55
CA ALA A 73 1.31 -6.30 -11.77
C ALA A 73 1.34 -5.04 -10.86
N ASN A 74 1.89 -5.12 -9.64
CA ASN A 74 1.97 -3.96 -8.73
C ASN A 74 2.83 -2.83 -9.32
N LYS A 75 3.86 -3.17 -10.11
CA LYS A 75 4.76 -2.18 -10.75
C LYS A 75 4.03 -1.34 -11.82
N ASN A 76 2.92 -1.86 -12.33
CA ASN A 76 2.13 -1.25 -13.41
C ASN A 76 0.89 -0.54 -12.88
N LEU A 77 0.67 -0.50 -11.57
CA LEU A 77 -0.40 0.31 -10.99
C LEU A 77 -0.07 1.79 -11.23
N THR A 78 -1.04 2.55 -11.75
CA THR A 78 -0.83 3.94 -12.14
C THR A 78 -1.59 4.92 -11.25
N VAL A 79 -1.12 6.18 -11.21
CA VAL A 79 -1.79 7.27 -10.50
C VAL A 79 -3.22 7.47 -11.01
N GLU A 80 -3.44 7.38 -12.33
CA GLU A 80 -4.78 7.57 -12.91
C GLU A 80 -5.75 6.46 -12.53
N GLU A 81 -5.28 5.21 -12.46
CA GLU A 81 -6.12 4.10 -11.98
C GLU A 81 -6.54 4.31 -10.52
N VAL A 82 -5.59 4.65 -9.64
CA VAL A 82 -5.87 4.87 -8.21
C VAL A 82 -6.80 6.07 -8.03
N THR A 83 -6.45 7.23 -8.62
CA THR A 83 -7.24 8.45 -8.47
C THR A 83 -8.59 8.35 -9.16
N GLY A 84 -8.70 7.60 -10.26
CA GLY A 84 -9.97 7.27 -10.90
C GLY A 84 -10.91 6.53 -9.96
N LYS A 85 -10.41 5.50 -9.25
CA LYS A 85 -11.21 4.77 -8.24
C LYS A 85 -11.63 5.67 -7.09
N LEU A 86 -10.72 6.49 -6.57
CA LEU A 86 -11.02 7.43 -5.48
C LEU A 86 -12.07 8.48 -5.88
N ARG A 87 -11.98 9.03 -7.09
CA ARG A 87 -12.97 10.01 -7.60
C ARG A 87 -14.34 9.39 -7.87
N SER A 88 -14.37 8.12 -8.25
CA SER A 88 -15.63 7.39 -8.52
C SER A 88 -16.34 6.89 -7.26
N ASP A 89 -15.65 6.90 -6.11
CA ASP A 89 -16.21 6.42 -4.85
C ASP A 89 -17.21 7.45 -4.29
N PRO A 90 -18.52 7.12 -4.20
CA PRO A 90 -19.53 8.06 -3.71
C PRO A 90 -19.41 8.35 -2.22
N GLU A 91 -18.79 7.46 -1.43
CA GLU A 91 -18.69 7.60 0.02
C GLU A 91 -17.49 8.44 0.43
N LYS A 92 -16.46 8.50 -0.44
CA LYS A 92 -15.17 9.15 -0.24
C LYS A 92 -14.47 8.70 1.06
N PRO A 93 -13.33 7.99 0.98
CA PRO A 93 -12.66 7.55 2.19
C PRO A 93 -12.17 8.74 3.02
N PHE A 94 -12.23 8.61 4.35
CA PHE A 94 -11.62 9.59 5.25
C PHE A 94 -10.09 9.46 5.30
N LEU A 95 -9.56 8.26 5.06
CA LEU A 95 -8.14 7.93 5.09
C LEU A 95 -7.78 6.95 3.98
N VAL A 96 -6.65 7.16 3.29
CA VAL A 96 -6.04 6.19 2.37
C VAL A 96 -4.68 5.77 2.89
N GLY A 97 -4.48 4.45 3.03
CA GLY A 97 -3.22 3.84 3.44
C GLY A 97 -2.37 3.41 2.26
N PHE A 98 -1.07 3.73 2.31
CA PHE A 98 -0.08 3.40 1.30
C PHE A 98 1.08 2.59 1.91
N GLN A 99 1.77 1.87 1.04
CA GLN A 99 2.99 1.10 1.31
C GLN A 99 3.87 1.06 0.06
N LEU A 100 5.11 0.58 0.17
CA LEU A 100 6.14 0.70 -0.87
C LEU A 100 6.42 -0.61 -1.64
N GLU A 101 5.47 -1.55 -1.69
CA GLU A 101 5.48 -2.71 -2.62
C GLU A 101 4.80 -2.39 -3.98
N ASN A 102 4.87 -1.12 -4.37
CA ASN A 102 4.55 -0.59 -5.69
C ASN A 102 5.68 0.38 -6.10
N ASP A 103 5.58 1.02 -7.26
CA ASP A 103 6.48 2.11 -7.63
C ASP A 103 6.40 3.28 -6.61
N PRO A 104 7.50 3.63 -5.91
CA PRO A 104 7.52 4.72 -4.92
C PRO A 104 7.16 6.10 -5.49
N GLU A 105 7.51 6.39 -6.75
CA GLU A 105 7.16 7.67 -7.38
C GLU A 105 5.65 7.75 -7.60
N MET A 106 5.04 6.67 -8.12
CA MET A 106 3.59 6.57 -8.27
C MET A 106 2.86 6.68 -6.92
N VAL A 107 3.38 6.04 -5.86
CA VAL A 107 2.83 6.16 -4.51
C VAL A 107 2.88 7.60 -4.01
N ALA A 108 3.99 8.31 -4.22
CA ALA A 108 4.13 9.71 -3.82
C ALA A 108 3.13 10.63 -4.53
N ASP A 109 2.93 10.43 -5.84
CA ASP A 109 1.93 11.17 -6.60
C ASP A 109 0.49 10.86 -6.15
N CYS A 110 0.19 9.61 -5.81
CA CYS A 110 -1.12 9.24 -5.24
C CYS A 110 -1.37 9.88 -3.88
N ILE A 111 -0.36 9.95 -3.01
CA ILE A 111 -0.45 10.61 -1.70
C ILE A 111 -0.81 12.09 -1.88
N LYS A 112 -0.11 12.79 -2.78
CA LYS A 112 -0.41 14.18 -3.11
C LYS A 112 -1.82 14.34 -3.64
N ALA A 113 -2.23 13.52 -4.61
CA ALA A 113 -3.58 13.58 -5.16
C ALA A 113 -4.67 13.36 -4.09
N CYS A 114 -4.46 12.43 -3.15
CA CYS A 114 -5.39 12.20 -2.04
C CYS A 114 -5.55 13.45 -1.16
N ARG A 115 -4.44 14.12 -0.81
CA ARG A 115 -4.51 15.37 -0.03
C ARG A 115 -5.17 16.51 -0.80
N GLU A 116 -4.91 16.64 -2.09
CA GLU A 116 -5.56 17.63 -2.95
C GLU A 116 -7.08 17.37 -3.04
N MET A 117 -7.51 16.10 -2.93
CA MET A 117 -8.92 15.72 -2.77
C MET A 117 -9.46 15.95 -1.35
N GLY A 118 -8.63 16.36 -0.38
CA GLY A 118 -9.01 16.55 1.01
C GLY A 118 -9.23 15.24 1.78
N ILE A 119 -8.53 14.18 1.39
CA ILE A 119 -8.54 12.87 2.07
C ILE A 119 -7.28 12.74 2.92
N ASP A 120 -7.34 12.20 4.13
CA ASP A 120 -6.14 11.95 4.94
C ASP A 120 -5.31 10.80 4.35
N THR A 121 -4.01 10.84 4.59
CA THR A 121 -3.06 9.86 4.04
C THR A 121 -2.24 9.23 5.15
N LEU A 122 -2.07 7.92 5.07
CA LEU A 122 -1.17 7.14 5.92
C LEU A 122 -0.13 6.46 5.04
N LEU A 123 1.15 6.56 5.38
CA LEU A 123 2.21 5.77 4.76
C LEU A 123 2.83 4.79 5.76
N ASP A 124 2.82 3.51 5.42
CA ASP A 124 3.74 2.51 5.97
C ASP A 124 4.97 2.48 5.05
N PRO A 125 6.12 3.10 5.42
CA PRO A 125 7.26 3.31 4.52
C PRO A 125 8.10 2.02 4.34
N ALA A 126 7.42 0.90 4.15
CA ALA A 126 7.97 -0.43 4.08
C ALA A 126 7.65 -1.09 2.72
N PRO A 127 8.59 -1.83 2.11
CA PRO A 127 10.01 -1.90 2.48
C PRO A 127 10.69 -0.54 2.35
N ALA A 128 11.82 -0.34 3.05
CA ALA A 128 12.56 0.91 2.98
C ALA A 128 12.96 1.20 1.53
N ALA A 129 12.47 2.32 0.99
CA ALA A 129 12.79 2.81 -0.35
C ALA A 129 13.00 4.33 -0.32
N PRO A 130 13.75 4.90 -1.27
CA PRO A 130 13.86 6.35 -1.39
C PRO A 130 12.49 6.97 -1.59
N LEU A 131 12.17 7.95 -0.74
CA LEU A 131 10.96 8.74 -0.86
C LEU A 131 11.35 10.20 -1.03
N HIS A 132 10.80 10.86 -2.04
CA HIS A 132 11.14 12.25 -2.29
C HIS A 132 10.63 13.16 -1.17
N GLY A 133 11.49 14.07 -0.68
CA GLY A 133 11.14 14.96 0.44
C GLY A 133 9.91 15.85 0.20
N TRP A 134 9.53 16.07 -1.06
CA TRP A 134 8.34 16.86 -1.38
C TRP A 134 7.03 16.18 -0.98
N VAL A 135 7.02 14.86 -0.72
CA VAL A 135 5.79 14.14 -0.36
C VAL A 135 5.38 14.34 1.10
N TYR A 136 6.33 14.61 2.01
CA TYR A 136 6.06 14.67 3.45
C TYR A 136 4.97 15.69 3.85
N PRO A 137 4.89 16.89 3.25
CA PRO A 137 3.78 17.83 3.51
C PRO A 137 2.39 17.27 3.18
N TYR A 138 2.32 16.22 2.37
CA TYR A 138 1.08 15.54 1.97
C TYR A 138 0.80 14.28 2.79
N LEU A 139 1.59 13.96 3.82
CA LEU A 139 1.32 12.85 4.73
C LEU A 139 0.56 13.35 5.97
N THR A 140 -0.60 12.74 6.27
CA THR A 140 -1.25 12.96 7.57
C THR A 140 -0.59 12.09 8.66
N TYR A 141 -0.27 10.84 8.32
CA TYR A 141 0.37 9.88 9.21
C TYR A 141 1.48 9.12 8.48
N ILE A 142 2.55 8.80 9.22
CA ILE A 142 3.59 7.87 8.77
C ILE A 142 3.87 6.86 9.90
N LYS A 143 4.02 5.57 9.56
CA LYS A 143 4.19 4.48 10.53
C LYS A 143 5.45 3.65 10.24
N PRO A 144 6.66 4.21 10.40
CA PRO A 144 7.89 3.44 10.26
C PRO A 144 8.12 2.48 11.45
N ASN A 145 8.89 1.41 11.24
CA ASN A 145 9.60 0.71 12.33
C ASN A 145 10.91 1.43 12.73
N GLU A 146 11.70 0.86 13.63
CA GLU A 146 12.95 1.48 14.12
C GLU A 146 13.98 1.71 13.01
N HIS A 147 14.12 0.74 12.10
CA HIS A 147 15.09 0.80 11.00
C HIS A 147 14.68 1.82 9.94
N GLU A 148 13.39 1.84 9.60
CA GLU A 148 12.80 2.80 8.67
C GLU A 148 12.86 4.22 9.24
N ALA A 149 12.52 4.41 10.52
CA ALA A 149 12.58 5.71 11.18
C ALA A 149 14.01 6.26 11.21
N ALA A 150 15.01 5.40 11.48
CA ALA A 150 16.41 5.79 11.43
C ALA A 150 16.86 6.16 10.01
N ALA A 151 16.42 5.41 8.99
CA ALA A 151 16.73 5.71 7.60
C ALA A 151 16.12 7.05 7.13
N LEU A 152 14.90 7.36 7.57
CA LEU A 152 14.18 8.57 7.19
C LEU A 152 14.69 9.82 7.91
N SER A 153 14.98 9.71 9.22
CA SER A 153 15.37 10.85 10.07
C SER A 153 16.88 11.05 10.20
N GLY A 154 17.69 10.03 9.91
CA GLY A 154 19.11 9.99 10.24
C GLY A 154 19.41 9.79 11.74
N ILE A 155 18.40 9.50 12.56
CA ILE A 155 18.52 9.31 14.02
C ILE A 155 18.41 7.82 14.34
N PRO A 156 19.46 7.16 14.88
CA PRO A 156 19.36 5.80 15.37
C PRO A 156 18.29 5.67 16.46
N ILE A 157 17.46 4.64 16.40
CA ILE A 157 16.37 4.43 17.36
C ILE A 157 16.77 3.32 18.35
N ALA A 158 17.08 3.71 19.58
CA ALA A 158 17.38 2.78 20.69
C ALA A 158 16.37 2.88 21.84
N GLY A 159 15.54 3.93 21.86
CA GLY A 159 14.48 4.10 22.84
C GLY A 159 13.41 5.11 22.44
N ILE A 160 12.49 5.36 23.38
CA ILE A 160 11.34 6.24 23.18
C ILE A 160 11.77 7.68 22.87
N GLU A 161 12.85 8.18 23.48
CA GLU A 161 13.35 9.53 23.26
C GLU A 161 13.86 9.75 21.82
N ASP A 162 14.52 8.73 21.26
CA ASP A 162 14.99 8.75 19.87
C ASP A 162 13.80 8.73 18.91
N ALA A 163 12.79 7.91 19.19
CA ALA A 163 11.56 7.84 18.40
C ALA A 163 10.81 9.18 18.39
N PHE A 164 10.69 9.85 19.54
CA PHE A 164 10.13 11.20 19.61
C PHE A 164 10.96 12.22 18.82
N SER A 165 12.28 12.06 18.80
CA SER A 165 13.16 12.97 18.05
C SER A 165 13.07 12.76 16.55
N ALA A 166 12.91 11.51 16.10
CA ALA A 166 12.73 11.15 14.69
C ALA A 166 11.35 11.53 14.12
N GLY A 167 10.33 11.64 14.96
CA GLY A 167 8.97 12.01 14.56
C GLY A 167 8.70 13.53 14.50
N ARG A 168 9.69 14.37 14.78
CA ARG A 168 9.60 15.84 14.70
C ARG A 168 10.09 16.35 13.35
#